data_AF-A0AAX6QH43-F1
#
_entry.id   AF-A0AAX6QH43-F1
#
_cell.length_a   1.000
_cell.length_b   1.000
_cell.length_c   1.000
_cell.angle_alpha   90.00
_cell.angle_beta   90.00
_cell.angle_gamma   90.00
#
_symmetry.space_group_name_H-M   'P 1'
#
loop_
_entity.id
_entity.type
_entity.pdbx_description
1 polymer ?
#
loop_
_entity_poly.entity_id
_entity_poly.type
_entity_poly.pdbx_seq_one_letter_code
_entity_poly.pdbx_strand_id
1 'polypeptide(L)'
;MNDQDRTSIHEAMEQQSISISKAGIVTSLQARCTVIAAANPIGGRYDPSLTFSENVDLTEPIISRFDILCVVRDTVDPVQDEMLARFVVGSHVRHHPSNKDEEGLAGSAQEPAMPNTYNVEPLPQEVLKKYIIYAKERVHPKLNQMDQDKVAKMYSDLRKESMVRAWAAWAGLRGQSPKH
;
A
#
# COMPACT_ATOMS: atom_id res chain seq x y z
N MET A 1 -8.72 11.06 13.25
CA MET A 1 -9.79 10.05 13.17
C MET A 1 -10.36 9.91 14.56
N ASN A 2 -11.68 9.90 14.72
CA ASN A 2 -12.28 9.85 16.06
C ASN A 2 -12.16 8.43 16.64
N ASP A 3 -12.07 8.27 17.96
CA ASP A 3 -11.82 6.94 18.57
C ASP A 3 -12.96 5.95 18.32
N GLN A 4 -14.19 6.45 18.16
CA GLN A 4 -15.36 5.64 17.82
C GLN A 4 -15.28 5.04 16.41
N ASP A 5 -14.69 5.78 15.46
CA ASP A 5 -14.44 5.29 14.11
C ASP A 5 -13.36 4.21 14.14
N ARG A 6 -12.35 4.36 15.01
CA ARG A 6 -11.24 3.38 15.15
C ARG A 6 -11.78 2.03 15.57
N THR A 7 -12.65 1.97 16.58
CA THR A 7 -13.29 0.74 17.05
C THR A 7 -14.11 0.06 15.96
N SER A 8 -14.85 0.84 15.17
CA SER A 8 -15.68 0.31 14.07
C SER A 8 -14.83 -0.29 12.95
N ILE A 9 -13.71 0.36 12.60
CA ILE A 9 -12.76 -0.18 11.62
C ILE A 9 -12.06 -1.44 12.14
N HIS A 10 -11.75 -1.52 13.43
CA HIS A 10 -11.15 -2.72 14.01
C HIS A 10 -12.05 -3.95 13.86
N GLU A 11 -13.37 -3.81 14.04
CA GLU A 11 -14.32 -4.91 13.84
C GLU A 11 -14.38 -5.30 12.36
N ALA A 12 -14.54 -4.30 11.48
CA ALA A 12 -14.65 -4.53 10.04
C ALA A 12 -13.40 -5.18 9.44
N MET A 13 -12.19 -4.79 9.87
CA MET A 13 -10.94 -5.36 9.34
C MET A 13 -10.65 -6.78 9.85
N GLU A 14 -11.08 -7.13 11.06
CA GLU A 14 -10.87 -8.48 11.62
C GLU A 14 -11.89 -9.48 11.10
N GLN A 15 -13.17 -9.14 11.25
CA GLN A 15 -14.26 -10.08 11.06
C GLN A 15 -14.91 -9.94 9.68
N GLN A 16 -14.60 -8.86 8.95
CA GLN A 16 -15.27 -8.49 7.71
C GLN A 16 -16.80 -8.41 7.89
N SER A 17 -17.22 -7.97 9.08
CA SER A 17 -18.62 -7.73 9.45
C SER A 17 -18.71 -6.55 10.42
N ILE A 18 -19.86 -5.89 10.44
CA ILE A 18 -20.17 -4.80 11.37
C ILE A 18 -21.46 -5.14 12.10
N SER A 19 -21.39 -5.21 13.42
CA SER A 19 -22.54 -5.39 14.29
C SER A 19 -23.16 -4.03 14.64
N ILE A 20 -24.47 -3.91 14.40
CA ILE A 20 -25.23 -2.70 14.68
C ILE A 20 -26.34 -3.06 15.65
N SER A 21 -26.36 -2.35 16.79
CA SER A 21 -27.45 -2.39 17.75
C SER A 21 -27.98 -0.97 17.96
N LYS A 22 -28.98 -0.59 17.18
CA LYS A 22 -29.57 0.76 17.25
C LYS A 22 -31.07 0.71 17.00
N ALA A 23 -31.83 1.52 17.75
CA ALA A 23 -33.29 1.63 17.64
C ALA A 23 -34.04 0.28 17.74
N GLY A 24 -33.56 -0.63 18.60
CA GLY A 24 -34.16 -1.96 18.78
C GLY A 24 -33.85 -2.97 17.66
N ILE A 25 -33.09 -2.56 16.63
CA ILE A 25 -32.62 -3.45 15.58
C ILE A 25 -31.20 -3.90 15.96
N VAL A 26 -31.06 -5.19 16.22
CA VAL A 26 -29.78 -5.87 16.42
C VAL A 26 -29.52 -6.73 15.20
N THR A 27 -28.56 -6.34 14.38
CA THR A 27 -28.21 -7.06 13.16
C THR A 27 -26.72 -6.97 12.86
N SER A 28 -26.21 -7.92 12.08
CA SER A 28 -24.83 -7.92 11.60
C SER A 28 -24.82 -7.82 10.08
N LEU A 29 -24.04 -6.87 9.56
CA LEU A 29 -23.88 -6.62 8.13
C LEU A 29 -22.50 -7.10 7.68
N GLN A 30 -22.43 -7.66 6.48
CA GLN A 30 -21.15 -8.09 5.91
C GLN A 30 -20.39 -6.89 5.35
N ALA A 31 -19.10 -6.80 5.68
CA ALA A 31 -18.16 -5.76 5.27
C ALA A 31 -16.95 -6.38 4.53
N ARG A 32 -17.21 -7.32 3.62
CA ARG A 32 -16.19 -7.99 2.80
C ARG A 32 -15.66 -7.04 1.72
N CYS A 33 -14.75 -6.15 2.11
CA CYS A 33 -14.11 -5.20 1.22
C CYS A 33 -12.58 -5.20 1.40
N THR A 34 -11.86 -4.76 0.37
CA THR A 34 -10.44 -4.45 0.48
C THR A 34 -10.29 -3.03 1.03
N VAL A 35 -9.46 -2.87 2.06
CA VAL A 35 -9.16 -1.57 2.65
C VAL A 35 -7.87 -1.03 2.04
N ILE A 36 -7.93 0.15 1.44
CA ILE A 36 -6.77 0.90 0.99
C ILE A 36 -6.73 2.19 1.81
N ALA A 37 -5.61 2.42 2.50
CA ALA A 37 -5.42 3.59 3.33
C ALA A 37 -4.19 4.37 2.87
N ALA A 38 -4.32 5.69 2.84
CA ALA A 38 -3.21 6.62 2.69
C ALA A 38 -3.14 7.46 3.97
N ALA A 39 -1.97 7.54 4.57
CA ALA A 39 -1.72 8.30 5.79
C ALA A 39 -0.44 9.11 5.63
N ASN A 40 -0.44 10.32 6.20
CA ASN A 40 0.74 11.15 6.27
C ASN A 40 1.49 10.88 7.59
N PRO A 41 2.83 10.94 7.60
CA PRO A 41 3.60 10.82 8.82
C PRO A 41 3.35 12.01 9.75
N ILE A 42 3.56 11.78 11.05
CA ILE A 42 3.53 12.82 12.08
C ILE A 42 4.60 13.87 11.75
N GLY A 43 4.24 15.15 11.79
CA GLY A 43 5.15 16.24 11.41
C GLY A 43 5.31 16.47 9.90
N GLY A 44 4.59 15.71 9.05
CA GLY A 44 4.45 15.96 7.61
C GLY A 44 5.57 15.40 6.73
N ARG A 45 6.74 15.06 7.28
CA ARG A 45 7.82 14.35 6.57
C ARG A 45 8.17 13.07 7.32
N TYR A 46 8.50 12.02 6.57
CA TYR A 46 8.88 10.73 7.13
C TYR A 46 10.33 10.79 7.63
N ASP A 47 10.56 10.47 8.90
CA ASP A 47 11.90 10.40 9.49
C ASP A 47 12.43 8.95 9.46
N PRO A 48 13.53 8.68 8.72
CA PRO A 48 14.09 7.33 8.63
C PRO A 48 14.80 6.86 9.92
N SER A 49 15.06 7.77 10.86
CA SER A 49 15.70 7.44 12.14
C SER A 49 14.73 6.82 13.15
N LEU A 50 13.44 7.14 13.04
CA LEU A 50 12.38 6.63 13.89
C LEU A 50 11.76 5.34 13.32
N THR A 51 11.14 4.55 14.19
CA THR A 51 10.41 3.36 13.74
C THR A 51 9.13 3.75 12.98
N PHE A 52 8.57 2.82 12.20
CA PHE A 52 7.33 3.09 11.46
C PHE A 52 6.16 3.45 12.39
N SER A 53 6.06 2.78 13.55
CA SER A 53 5.00 3.05 14.54
C SER A 53 5.14 4.41 15.23
N GLU A 54 6.35 4.97 15.30
CA GLU A 54 6.58 6.31 15.85
C GLU A 54 6.36 7.39 14.79
N ASN A 55 6.57 7.07 13.51
CA ASN A 55 6.32 7.99 12.40
C ASN A 55 4.82 8.19 12.11
N VAL A 56 3.94 7.27 12.54
CA VAL A 56 2.51 7.29 12.18
C VAL A 56 1.65 7.10 13.42
N ASP A 57 0.63 7.95 13.60
CA ASP A 57 -0.35 7.84 14.72
C ASP A 57 -1.39 6.74 14.46
N LEU A 58 -0.92 5.50 14.33
CA LEU A 58 -1.74 4.31 14.19
C LEU A 58 -1.42 3.33 15.32
N THR A 59 -2.45 2.72 15.87
CA THR A 59 -2.30 1.71 16.93
C THR A 59 -1.77 0.40 16.32
N GLU A 60 -0.99 -0.34 17.09
CA GLU A 60 -0.42 -1.63 16.69
C GLU A 60 -1.47 -2.63 16.13
N PRO A 61 -2.71 -2.72 16.67
CA PRO A 61 -3.73 -3.62 16.13
C PRO A 61 -4.27 -3.23 14.74
N ILE A 62 -4.12 -1.96 14.31
CA ILE A 62 -4.45 -1.56 12.93
C ILE A 62 -3.30 -1.97 12.00
N ILE A 63 -2.06 -1.66 12.39
CA ILE A 63 -0.87 -1.91 11.58
C ILE A 63 -0.71 -3.42 11.31
N SER A 64 -0.96 -4.26 12.30
CA SER A 64 -0.84 -5.72 12.16
C SER A 64 -1.87 -6.36 11.22
N ARG A 65 -2.97 -5.67 10.92
CA ARG A 65 -4.01 -6.16 9.99
C ARG A 65 -3.82 -5.72 8.56
N PHE A 66 -2.90 -4.80 8.30
CA PHE A 66 -2.51 -4.49 6.94
C PHE A 66 -1.48 -5.52 6.46
N ASP A 67 -1.82 -6.25 5.40
CA ASP A 67 -0.91 -7.22 4.80
C ASP A 67 0.29 -6.55 4.12
N ILE A 68 0.11 -5.33 3.61
CA ILE A 68 1.12 -4.58 2.87
C ILE A 68 1.18 -3.14 3.41
N LEU A 69 2.39 -2.73 3.79
CA LEU A 69 2.70 -1.37 4.21
C LEU A 69 3.70 -0.76 3.21
N CYS A 70 3.29 0.30 2.53
CA CYS A 70 4.11 1.01 1.57
C CYS A 70 4.53 2.37 2.13
N VAL A 71 5.83 2.57 2.38
CA VAL A 71 6.38 3.86 2.78
C VAL A 71 6.95 4.55 1.55
N VAL A 72 6.33 5.66 1.15
CA VAL A 72 6.84 6.53 0.09
C VAL A 72 7.71 7.61 0.73
N ARG A 73 8.98 7.66 0.34
CA ARG A 73 9.93 8.68 0.83
C ARG A 73 10.25 9.65 -0.28
N ASP A 74 10.16 10.93 0.05
CA ASP A 74 10.57 12.04 -0.80
C ASP A 74 12.07 12.29 -0.59
N THR A 75 12.90 11.66 -1.42
CA THR A 75 14.36 11.86 -1.43
C THR A 75 14.73 12.73 -2.62
N VAL A 76 15.39 13.86 -2.37
CA VAL A 76 15.83 14.77 -3.44
C VAL A 76 16.94 14.10 -4.24
N ASP A 77 16.66 13.78 -5.50
CA ASP A 77 17.62 13.26 -6.46
C ASP A 77 17.46 14.07 -7.76
N PRO A 78 18.46 14.88 -8.14
CA PRO A 78 18.34 15.79 -9.28
C PRO A 78 18.03 15.07 -10.60
N VAL A 79 18.48 13.83 -10.77
CA VAL A 79 18.27 13.07 -12.01
C VAL A 79 16.83 12.56 -12.06
N GLN A 80 16.32 12.02 -10.95
CA GLN A 80 14.93 11.53 -10.88
C GLN A 80 13.93 12.68 -10.93
N ASP A 81 14.23 13.79 -10.25
CA ASP A 81 13.39 14.99 -10.22
C ASP A 81 13.29 15.62 -11.62
N GLU A 82 14.38 15.65 -12.39
CA GLU A 82 14.35 16.13 -13.78
C GLU A 82 13.48 15.22 -14.67
N MET A 83 13.63 13.89 -14.55
CA MET A 83 12.80 12.93 -15.30
C MET A 83 11.31 13.07 -14.95
N LEU A 84 10.98 13.19 -13.66
CA LEU A 84 9.63 13.39 -13.18
C LEU A 84 9.05 14.72 -13.67
N ALA A 85 9.80 15.82 -13.58
CA ALA A 85 9.36 17.12 -14.05
C ALA A 85 9.03 17.12 -15.55
N ARG A 86 9.90 16.50 -16.38
CA ARG A 86 9.64 16.33 -17.82
C ARG A 86 8.36 15.53 -18.08
N PHE A 87 8.12 14.46 -17.32
CA PHE A 87 6.91 13.65 -17.43
C PHE A 87 5.65 14.45 -17.06
N VAL A 88 5.67 15.18 -15.93
CA VAL A 88 4.54 15.97 -15.44
C VAL A 88 4.19 17.10 -16.41
N VAL A 89 5.19 17.83 -16.92
CA VAL A 89 4.97 18.90 -17.92
C VAL A 89 4.37 18.32 -19.20
N GLY A 90 4.91 17.20 -19.70
CA GLY A 90 4.37 16.51 -20.87
C GLY A 90 2.92 16.06 -20.68
N SER A 91 2.58 15.56 -19.49
CA SER A 91 1.21 15.17 -19.14
C SER A 91 0.25 16.37 -19.09
N HIS A 92 0.67 17.50 -18.52
CA HIS A 92 -0.16 18.70 -18.43
C HIS A 92 -0.51 19.28 -19.81
N VAL A 93 0.42 19.26 -20.77
CA VAL A 93 0.18 19.73 -22.15
C VAL A 93 -0.82 18.83 -22.88
N ARG A 94 -0.73 17.50 -22.67
CA ARG A 94 -1.63 16.52 -23.29
C ARG A 94 -3.07 16.61 -22.76
N HIS A 95 -3.23 16.84 -21.46
CA HIS A 95 -4.54 16.89 -20.81
C HIS A 95 -5.14 18.32 -20.78
N HIS A 96 -4.52 19.28 -21.47
CA HIS A 96 -5.03 20.65 -21.50
C HIS A 96 -6.36 20.73 -22.27
N PRO A 97 -7.41 21.33 -21.71
CA PRO A 97 -8.75 21.31 -22.32
C PRO A 97 -8.83 22.01 -23.68
N SER A 98 -7.95 22.98 -23.97
CA SER A 98 -7.88 23.66 -25.27
C SER A 98 -7.19 22.83 -26.37
N ASN A 99 -6.61 21.68 -26.04
CA ASN A 99 -5.95 20.79 -26.99
C ASN A 99 -6.91 19.71 -27.55
N LYS A 100 -8.21 19.80 -27.22
CA LYS A 100 -9.25 18.84 -27.63
C LYS A 100 -9.72 18.99 -29.08
N ASP A 101 -9.44 20.11 -29.72
CA ASP A 101 -9.92 20.38 -31.09
C ASP A 101 -9.12 19.62 -32.17
N GLU A 102 -8.00 18.97 -31.80
CA GLU A 102 -7.20 18.10 -32.69
C GLU A 102 -7.37 16.59 -32.37
N GLU A 103 -8.49 16.19 -31.77
CA GLU A 103 -8.83 14.79 -31.46
C GLU A 103 -8.93 13.87 -32.71
N GLY A 104 -8.81 14.41 -33.93
CA GLY A 104 -8.73 13.63 -35.19
C GLY A 104 -7.34 13.11 -35.57
N LEU A 105 -6.25 13.63 -34.96
CA LEU A 105 -4.86 13.22 -35.25
C LEU A 105 -4.11 12.66 -34.03
N ALA A 106 -4.68 12.77 -32.84
CA ALA A 106 -4.09 12.35 -31.56
C ALA A 106 -4.05 10.83 -31.32
N GLY A 107 -4.43 10.01 -32.30
CA GLY A 107 -4.23 8.55 -32.25
C GLY A 107 -2.77 8.10 -32.42
N SER A 108 -1.81 9.03 -32.56
CA SER A 108 -0.41 8.75 -32.89
C SER A 108 0.61 9.47 -32.00
N ALA A 109 0.19 10.15 -30.93
CA ALA A 109 1.13 10.71 -29.96
C ALA A 109 1.52 9.61 -28.97
N GLN A 110 2.54 8.82 -29.33
CA GLN A 110 3.22 7.81 -28.51
C GLN A 110 3.12 8.20 -27.03
N GLU A 111 2.49 7.35 -26.22
CA GLU A 111 2.58 7.49 -24.76
C GLU A 111 4.06 7.74 -24.42
N PRO A 112 4.40 8.71 -23.55
CA PRO A 112 5.77 8.79 -23.10
C PRO A 112 6.03 7.43 -22.49
N ALA A 113 6.86 6.63 -23.17
CA ALA A 113 7.22 5.33 -22.67
C ALA A 113 7.88 5.62 -21.33
N MET A 114 7.13 5.39 -20.24
CA MET A 114 7.75 5.06 -18.98
C MET A 114 8.82 4.04 -19.35
N PRO A 115 10.08 4.20 -18.91
CA PRO A 115 11.10 3.19 -19.19
C PRO A 115 10.58 1.88 -18.60
N ASN A 116 9.86 1.11 -19.41
CA ASN A 116 9.23 -0.12 -18.98
C ASN A 116 10.41 -1.01 -18.66
N THR A 117 10.57 -1.31 -17.38
CA THR A 117 11.64 -2.14 -16.84
C THR A 117 11.71 -3.53 -17.50
N TYR A 118 10.72 -3.88 -18.34
CA TYR A 118 10.57 -5.19 -18.97
C TYR A 118 10.21 -5.18 -20.48
N ASN A 119 10.32 -4.07 -21.22
CA ASN A 119 10.00 -4.02 -22.67
C ASN A 119 8.61 -4.59 -23.05
N VAL A 120 7.64 -4.58 -22.13
CA VAL A 120 6.27 -5.06 -22.41
C VAL A 120 5.42 -3.86 -22.82
N GLU A 121 4.65 -4.00 -23.90
CA GLU A 121 3.66 -2.98 -24.27
C GLU A 121 2.58 -2.86 -23.18
N PRO A 122 2.27 -1.64 -22.71
CA PRO A 122 1.26 -1.44 -21.68
C PRO A 122 -0.12 -1.88 -22.18
N LEU A 123 -0.85 -2.61 -21.33
CA LEU A 123 -2.20 -3.07 -21.65
C LEU A 123 -3.18 -1.88 -21.67
N PRO A 124 -4.06 -1.76 -22.69
CA PRO A 124 -5.06 -0.70 -22.71
C PRO A 124 -5.99 -0.74 -21.48
N GLN A 125 -6.33 0.44 -20.95
CA GLN A 125 -7.12 0.59 -19.71
C GLN A 125 -8.47 -0.14 -19.76
N GLU A 126 -9.14 -0.13 -20.91
CA GLU A 126 -10.44 -0.81 -21.10
C GLU A 126 -10.33 -2.35 -21.04
N VAL A 127 -9.22 -2.89 -21.56
CA VAL A 127 -8.95 -4.33 -21.48
C VAL A 127 -8.58 -4.70 -20.05
N LEU A 128 -7.77 -3.88 -19.38
CA LEU A 128 -7.36 -4.12 -17.99
C LEU A 128 -8.55 -4.20 -17.03
N LYS A 129 -9.52 -3.28 -17.15
CA LYS A 129 -10.76 -3.30 -16.36
C LYS A 129 -11.52 -4.63 -16.54
N LYS A 130 -11.74 -5.04 -17.79
CA LYS A 130 -12.44 -6.29 -18.12
C LYS A 130 -11.68 -7.51 -17.60
N TYR A 131 -10.35 -7.48 -17.71
CA TYR A 131 -9.48 -8.55 -17.23
C TYR A 131 -9.58 -8.73 -15.71
N ILE A 132 -9.54 -7.62 -14.94
CA ILE A 132 -9.67 -7.68 -13.48
C ILE A 132 -11.01 -8.28 -13.06
N ILE A 133 -12.10 -7.87 -13.71
CA ILE A 133 -13.44 -8.42 -13.44
C ILE A 133 -13.47 -9.92 -13.75
N TYR A 134 -13.00 -10.31 -14.93
CA TYR A 134 -12.94 -11.72 -15.35
C TYR A 134 -12.14 -12.57 -14.36
N ALA A 135 -10.94 -12.12 -13.96
CA ALA A 135 -10.09 -12.83 -13.03
C ALA A 135 -10.76 -12.98 -11.66
N LYS A 136 -11.39 -11.93 -11.15
CA LYS A 136 -12.04 -11.93 -9.84
C LYS A 136 -13.27 -12.84 -9.78
N GLU A 137 -14.03 -12.95 -10.88
CA GLU A 137 -15.26 -13.76 -10.93
C GLU A 137 -15.03 -15.24 -11.29
N ARG A 138 -14.03 -15.54 -12.14
CA ARG A 138 -13.87 -16.87 -12.71
C ARG A 138 -12.62 -17.62 -12.25
N VAL A 139 -11.61 -16.94 -11.74
CA VAL A 139 -10.34 -17.56 -11.38
C VAL A 139 -10.22 -17.65 -9.87
N HIS A 140 -10.31 -18.88 -9.35
CA HIS A 140 -10.05 -19.22 -7.95
C HIS A 140 -8.85 -20.16 -7.89
N PRO A 141 -7.62 -19.63 -7.85
CA PRO A 141 -6.42 -20.46 -7.89
C PRO A 141 -6.34 -21.35 -6.66
N LYS A 142 -6.02 -22.63 -6.86
CA LYS A 142 -5.81 -23.60 -5.79
C LYS A 142 -4.33 -23.85 -5.60
N LEU A 143 -3.87 -23.79 -4.35
CA LEU A 143 -2.49 -24.08 -3.98
C LEU A 143 -2.29 -25.59 -3.94
N ASN A 144 -1.89 -26.19 -5.07
CA ASN A 144 -1.72 -27.65 -5.16
C ASN A 144 -0.30 -28.11 -4.75
N GLN A 145 0.71 -27.24 -4.80
CA GLN A 145 2.11 -27.62 -4.63
C GLN A 145 2.94 -26.45 -4.08
N MET A 146 2.59 -26.00 -2.87
CA MET A 146 3.36 -24.98 -2.17
C MET A 146 4.45 -25.66 -1.33
N ASP A 147 5.71 -25.24 -1.50
CA ASP A 147 6.83 -25.70 -0.66
C ASP A 147 6.65 -25.19 0.77
N GLN A 148 5.96 -25.99 1.59
CA GLN A 148 5.63 -25.64 2.98
C GLN A 148 6.88 -25.34 3.80
N ASP A 149 7.96 -26.09 3.57
CA ASP A 149 9.24 -25.93 4.27
C ASP A 149 9.86 -24.55 4.00
N LYS A 150 9.75 -24.05 2.77
CA LYS A 150 10.29 -22.74 2.39
C LYS A 150 9.51 -21.61 3.07
N VAL A 151 8.19 -21.73 3.12
CA VAL A 151 7.32 -20.76 3.80
C VAL A 151 7.58 -20.78 5.32
N ALA A 152 7.68 -21.96 5.92
CA ALA A 152 7.98 -22.11 7.34
C ALA A 152 9.34 -21.51 7.72
N LYS A 153 10.37 -21.76 6.90
CA LYS A 153 11.70 -21.19 7.10
C LYS A 153 11.67 -19.66 7.00
N MET A 154 11.07 -19.13 5.94
CA MET A 154 10.95 -17.68 5.74
C MET A 154 10.21 -17.01 6.92
N TYR A 155 9.12 -17.60 7.41
CA TYR A 155 8.41 -17.08 8.58
C TYR A 155 9.26 -17.12 9.85
N SER A 156 10.02 -18.20 10.08
CA SER A 156 10.94 -18.30 11.22
C SER A 156 12.01 -17.21 11.17
N ASP A 157 12.60 -16.98 10.01
CA ASP A 157 13.65 -15.98 9.82
C ASP A 157 13.11 -14.55 10.03
N LEU A 158 11.94 -14.23 9.46
CA LEU A 158 11.25 -12.95 9.70
C LEU A 158 10.96 -12.71 11.19
N ARG A 159 10.56 -13.75 11.93
CA ARG A 159 10.25 -13.65 13.36
C ARG A 159 11.51 -13.52 14.23
N LYS A 160 12.62 -14.14 13.82
CA LYS A 160 13.92 -13.95 14.49
C LYS A 160 14.41 -12.52 14.33
N GLU A 161 14.35 -11.97 13.11
CA GLU A 161 14.79 -10.61 12.84
C GLU A 161 13.92 -9.56 13.54
N SER A 162 12.59 -9.75 13.59
CA SER A 162 11.70 -8.85 14.30
C SER A 162 11.96 -8.82 15.81
N MET A 163 12.25 -9.98 16.41
CA MET A 163 12.58 -10.09 17.83
C MET A 163 13.96 -9.51 18.17
N VAL A 164 14.95 -9.67 17.28
CA VAL A 164 16.29 -9.08 17.43
C VAL A 164 16.24 -7.56 17.29
N ARG A 165 15.46 -7.01 16.35
CA ARG A 165 15.29 -5.56 16.21
C ARG A 165 14.51 -4.95 17.38
N ALA A 166 13.47 -5.63 17.87
CA ALA A 166 12.76 -5.23 19.08
C ALA A 166 13.68 -5.26 20.32
N TRP A 167 14.50 -6.30 20.48
CA TRP A 167 15.50 -6.40 21.55
C TRP A 167 16.59 -5.34 21.44
N ALA A 168 17.15 -5.09 20.25
CA ALA A 168 18.17 -4.06 20.02
C ALA A 168 17.63 -2.65 20.28
N ALA A 169 16.39 -2.36 19.89
CA ALA A 169 15.72 -1.10 20.23
C ALA A 169 15.50 -0.98 21.76
N TRP A 170 15.07 -2.06 22.42
CA TRP A 170 14.89 -2.09 23.89
C TRP A 170 16.23 -2.01 24.67
N ALA A 171 17.30 -2.58 24.14
CA ALA A 171 18.64 -2.55 24.73
C ALA A 171 19.30 -1.17 24.53
N GLY A 172 19.12 -0.55 23.35
CA GLY A 172 19.53 0.81 23.07
C GLY A 172 18.88 1.84 23.99
N LEU A 173 17.58 1.67 24.29
CA LEU A 173 16.86 2.49 25.27
C LEU A 173 17.35 2.31 26.72
N ARG A 174 17.95 1.15 27.06
CA ARG A 174 18.44 0.86 28.41
C ARG A 174 19.93 1.11 28.63
N GLY A 175 20.67 1.56 27.61
CA GLY A 175 22.10 1.92 27.76
C GLY A 175 22.99 0.79 28.31
N GLN A 176 22.58 -0.47 28.19
CA GLN A 176 23.40 -1.60 28.65
C GLN A 176 24.35 -2.02 27.54
N SER A 177 25.60 -1.59 27.67
CA SER A 177 26.72 -2.15 26.91
C SER A 177 26.83 -3.66 27.19
N PRO A 178 27.02 -4.52 26.16
CA PRO A 178 27.22 -5.94 26.37
C PRO A 178 28.56 -6.15 27.09
N LYS A 179 28.49 -6.62 28.34
CA LYS A 179 29.67 -7.11 29.04
C LYS A 179 30.10 -8.43 28.38
N HIS A 180 31.38 -8.49 28.03
CA HIS A 180 32.08 -9.65 27.48
C HIS A 180 31.89 -10.92 28.31
#